data_AF-A0A5P1FTT5-F1
#
_entry.id   AF-A0A5P1FTT5-F1
#
_cell.length_a   1.000
_cell.length_b   1.000
_cell.length_c   1.000
_cell.angle_alpha   90.00
_cell.angle_beta   90.00
_cell.angle_gamma   90.00
#
_symmetry.space_group_name_H-M   'P 1'
#
loop_
_entity.id
_entity.type
_entity.pdbx_description
1 polymer ?
#
loop_
_entity_poly.entity_id
_entity_poly.type
_entity_poly.pdbx_seq_one_letter_code
_entity_poly.pdbx_strand_id
1 'polypeptide(L)'
;MIVLHHNEVDRFDDLADLLREDGYVGVYKGRTGEARDGGAVFWKEKEFSLLHQENIEYQSFGLRDNVAQLCVLKVCHNQSNISTCEDADSSEPMPSQTVVVGNIHVLFNPKRGDIKLGQIRLLLERMHAVSLQWGNAPVVICGDFNSVPQSALYQYLSAPELDILLYDRRKISGQDEFPLQKRHFSVGRNASRSRFCMQKLLQFKWSEEEIHLAVGNGGCTHLKNPLKLFSAYRGVPSCSNSRDNCGEPLVTSYHSKFMGTVDYIWHSAGIVPVAVVETLPIKNLKKLGGLPSEMMAVQANVLQLLHICKMTTTRFF
;
A
#
# COMPACT_ATOMS: atom_id res chain seq x y z
N MET A 1 12.32 -8.56 0.81
CA MET A 1 11.62 -7.93 -0.33
C MET A 1 11.80 -6.43 -0.21
N ILE A 2 12.04 -5.75 -1.33
CA ILE A 2 12.16 -4.29 -1.44
C ILE A 2 11.21 -3.85 -2.55
N VAL A 3 10.46 -2.78 -2.31
CA VAL A 3 9.47 -2.25 -3.25
C VAL A 3 9.69 -0.76 -3.38
N LEU A 4 9.86 -0.28 -4.62
CA LEU A 4 10.34 1.07 -4.94
C LEU A 4 9.51 1.74 -6.03
N HIS A 5 9.56 3.07 -6.08
CA HIS A 5 8.75 3.90 -6.98
C HIS A 5 9.40 5.19 -7.44
N HIS A 6 8.84 5.77 -8.50
CA HIS A 6 9.13 7.13 -8.98
C HIS A 6 10.63 7.29 -9.35
N ASN A 7 11.23 8.42 -8.97
CA ASN A 7 12.62 8.75 -9.28
C ASN A 7 13.65 7.74 -8.74
N GLU A 8 13.25 6.87 -7.80
CA GLU A 8 14.14 5.82 -7.25
C GLU A 8 14.50 4.75 -8.29
N VAL A 9 13.67 4.60 -9.32
CA VAL A 9 13.81 3.55 -10.33
C VAL A 9 14.02 4.09 -11.75
N ASP A 10 14.25 5.40 -11.91
CA ASP A 10 14.62 6.03 -13.19
C ASP A 10 15.90 5.42 -13.79
N ARG A 11 16.75 4.86 -12.93
CA ARG A 11 17.97 4.11 -13.28
C ARG A 11 17.90 2.69 -12.73
N PHE A 12 16.85 1.96 -13.12
CA PHE A 12 16.62 0.60 -12.65
C PHE A 12 17.84 -0.31 -12.85
N ASP A 13 18.53 -0.23 -13.99
CA ASP A 13 19.68 -1.10 -14.27
C ASP A 13 20.84 -0.86 -13.29
N ASP A 14 21.22 0.40 -13.03
CA ASP A 14 22.23 0.76 -12.04
C ASP A 14 21.85 0.23 -10.64
N LEU A 15 20.57 0.38 -10.27
CA LEU A 15 20.05 -0.07 -8.99
C LEU A 15 20.01 -1.59 -8.89
N ALA A 16 19.61 -2.27 -9.96
CA ALA A 16 19.56 -3.73 -10.02
C ALA A 16 20.96 -4.33 -9.92
N ASP A 17 21.96 -3.72 -10.57
CA ASP A 17 23.35 -4.12 -10.45
C ASP A 17 23.87 -3.98 -9.00
N LEU A 18 23.57 -2.85 -8.34
CA LEU A 18 23.93 -2.63 -6.94
C LEU A 18 23.25 -3.63 -5.99
N LEU A 19 21.94 -3.85 -6.14
CA LEU A 19 21.18 -4.76 -5.30
C LEU A 19 21.53 -6.24 -5.56
N ARG A 20 22.04 -6.58 -6.76
CA ARG A 20 22.51 -7.92 -7.10
C ARG A 20 23.74 -8.33 -6.28
N GLU A 21 24.61 -7.39 -5.90
CA GLU A 21 25.75 -7.67 -5.01
C GLU A 21 25.28 -8.21 -3.65
N ASP A 22 24.12 -7.75 -3.18
CA ASP A 22 23.48 -8.25 -1.97
C ASP A 22 22.60 -9.50 -2.24
N GLY A 23 22.52 -10.01 -3.46
CA GLY A 23 21.73 -11.19 -3.82
C GLY A 23 20.24 -10.92 -4.00
N TYR A 24 19.87 -9.67 -4.31
CA TYR A 24 18.53 -9.35 -4.79
C TYR A 24 18.44 -9.47 -6.31
N VAL A 25 17.27 -9.87 -6.78
CA VAL A 25 16.83 -9.77 -8.17
C VAL A 25 15.49 -9.06 -8.19
N GLY A 26 15.11 -8.45 -9.31
CA GLY A 26 13.87 -7.69 -9.36
C GLY A 26 13.34 -7.44 -10.76
N VAL A 27 12.13 -6.90 -10.79
CA VAL A 27 11.40 -6.55 -12.02
C VAL A 27 10.95 -5.10 -11.97
N TYR A 28 10.96 -4.46 -13.14
CA TYR A 28 10.59 -3.08 -13.34
C TYR A 28 9.36 -2.95 -14.25
N LYS A 29 8.54 -1.93 -13.99
CA LYS A 29 7.51 -1.49 -14.91
C LYS A 29 7.48 0.04 -14.91
N GLY A 30 7.84 0.63 -16.06
CA GLY A 30 7.63 2.04 -16.32
C GLY A 30 6.14 2.38 -16.43
N ARG A 31 5.80 3.62 -16.06
CA ARG A 31 4.45 4.16 -16.28
C ARG A 31 4.15 4.26 -17.78
N THR A 32 2.87 4.27 -18.12
CA THR A 32 2.45 4.55 -19.50
C THR A 32 2.69 6.02 -19.85
N GLY A 33 2.61 6.37 -21.14
CA GLY A 33 2.88 7.73 -21.61
C GLY A 33 4.38 8.05 -21.74
N GLU A 34 4.75 9.32 -21.59
CA GLU A 34 6.13 9.81 -21.76
C GLU A 34 6.94 9.86 -20.45
N ALA A 35 6.33 9.42 -19.35
CA ALA A 35 6.95 9.48 -18.04
C ALA A 35 8.13 8.50 -17.96
N ARG A 36 9.24 8.93 -17.36
CA ARG A 36 10.47 8.12 -17.22
C ARG A 36 10.52 7.34 -15.91
N ASP A 37 9.51 7.52 -15.07
CA ASP A 37 9.37 6.92 -13.76
C ASP A 37 8.53 5.64 -13.80
N GLY A 38 8.61 4.83 -12.73
CA GLY A 38 7.92 3.55 -12.68
C GLY A 38 7.81 2.97 -11.28
N GLY A 39 7.66 1.66 -11.23
CA GLY A 39 7.76 0.86 -10.01
C GLY A 39 8.72 -0.31 -10.21
N ALA A 40 9.38 -0.72 -9.12
CA ALA A 40 10.16 -1.95 -9.11
C ALA A 40 9.87 -2.78 -7.86
N VAL A 41 9.96 -4.10 -8.03
CA VAL A 41 9.86 -5.08 -6.95
C VAL A 41 11.12 -5.94 -6.98
N PHE A 42 11.85 -5.98 -5.86
CA PHE A 42 13.04 -6.78 -5.66
C PHE A 42 12.85 -7.79 -4.53
N TRP A 43 13.43 -8.99 -4.67
CA TRP A 43 13.42 -10.04 -3.66
C TRP A 43 14.79 -10.74 -3.60
N LYS A 44 15.09 -11.38 -2.46
CA LYS A 44 16.30 -12.20 -2.33
C LYS A 44 16.10 -13.48 -3.13
N GLU A 45 16.95 -13.72 -4.13
CA GLU A 45 16.83 -14.88 -5.03
C GLU A 45 16.86 -16.22 -4.27
N LYS A 46 17.64 -16.29 -3.18
CA LYS A 46 17.73 -17.49 -2.32
C LYS A 46 16.49 -17.74 -1.46
N GLU A 47 15.70 -16.71 -1.18
CA GLU A 47 14.51 -16.81 -0.32
C GLU A 47 13.22 -16.91 -1.13
N PHE A 48 13.19 -16.37 -2.34
CA PHE A 48 11.99 -16.33 -3.18
C PHE A 48 12.32 -16.59 -4.65
N SER A 49 11.42 -17.31 -5.33
CA SER A 49 11.39 -17.41 -6.79
C SER A 49 10.13 -16.77 -7.36
N LEU A 50 10.28 -16.05 -8.47
CA LEU A 50 9.15 -15.46 -9.20
C LEU A 50 8.42 -16.54 -9.99
N LEU A 51 7.13 -16.73 -9.72
CA LEU A 51 6.27 -17.67 -10.45
C LEU A 51 5.43 -16.98 -11.52
N HIS A 52 4.98 -15.76 -11.24
CA HIS A 52 4.11 -15.00 -12.15
C HIS A 52 4.35 -13.50 -11.97
N GLN A 53 4.28 -12.77 -13.08
CA GLN A 53 4.30 -11.30 -13.08
C GLN A 53 3.23 -10.80 -14.03
N GLU A 54 2.49 -9.79 -13.58
CA GLU A 54 1.56 -9.04 -14.43
C GLU A 54 1.51 -7.58 -14.02
N ASN A 55 0.95 -6.73 -14.89
CA ASN A 55 0.84 -5.30 -14.66
C ASN A 55 -0.57 -4.82 -15.00
N ILE A 56 -1.03 -3.80 -14.29
CA ILE A 56 -2.25 -3.06 -14.64
C ILE A 56 -1.82 -1.76 -15.30
N GLU A 57 -2.26 -1.53 -16.53
CA GLU A 57 -2.08 -0.25 -17.22
C GLU A 57 -3.36 0.57 -17.13
N TYR A 58 -3.37 1.54 -16.21
CA TYR A 58 -4.57 2.29 -15.83
C TYR A 58 -5.14 3.15 -16.96
N GLN A 59 -4.32 3.50 -17.95
CA GLN A 59 -4.74 4.25 -19.12
C GLN A 59 -5.87 3.55 -19.88
N SER A 60 -5.83 2.22 -19.97
CA SER A 60 -6.85 1.40 -20.65
C SER A 60 -8.22 1.44 -19.97
N PHE A 61 -8.28 1.94 -18.74
CA PHE A 61 -9.51 2.11 -17.95
C PHE A 61 -9.90 3.59 -17.78
N GLY A 62 -9.25 4.52 -18.49
CA GLY A 62 -9.49 5.96 -18.33
C GLY A 62 -8.91 6.55 -17.03
N LEU A 63 -8.06 5.80 -16.32
CA LEU A 63 -7.52 6.14 -15.00
C LEU A 63 -6.12 6.78 -15.07
N ARG A 64 -5.87 7.53 -16.14
CA ARG A 64 -4.62 8.24 -16.46
C ARG A 64 -3.41 7.34 -16.67
N ASP A 65 -2.31 7.97 -17.04
CA ASP A 65 -1.03 7.32 -17.30
C ASP A 65 -0.37 6.89 -16.00
N ASN A 66 -0.65 5.65 -15.61
CA ASN A 66 -0.14 5.05 -14.40
C ASN A 66 -0.13 3.53 -14.51
N VAL A 67 0.62 2.87 -13.62
CA VAL A 67 0.71 1.41 -13.58
C VAL A 67 0.66 0.88 -12.15
N ALA A 68 0.27 -0.39 -12.02
CA ALA A 68 0.54 -1.19 -10.83
C ALA A 68 1.17 -2.52 -11.24
N GLN A 69 2.05 -3.07 -10.40
CA GLN A 69 2.69 -4.37 -10.64
C GLN A 69 2.16 -5.40 -9.68
N LEU A 70 2.03 -6.64 -10.15
CA LEU A 70 1.72 -7.79 -9.34
C LEU A 70 2.76 -8.87 -9.60
N CYS A 71 3.30 -9.46 -8.54
CA CYS A 71 4.23 -10.57 -8.58
C CYS A 71 3.72 -11.69 -7.68
N VAL A 72 3.77 -12.92 -8.16
CA VAL A 72 3.56 -14.10 -7.31
C VAL A 72 4.92 -14.69 -7.00
N LEU A 73 5.30 -14.65 -5.74
CA LEU A 73 6.58 -15.15 -5.25
C LEU A 73 6.36 -16.45 -4.48
N LYS A 74 7.19 -17.46 -4.74
CA LYS A 74 7.25 -18.70 -3.95
C LYS A 74 8.39 -18.62 -2.95
N VAL A 75 8.13 -18.96 -1.69
CA VAL A 75 9.16 -19.09 -0.65
C VAL A 75 10.02 -20.32 -0.94
N CYS A 76 11.34 -20.11 -1.06
CA CYS A 76 12.33 -21.17 -1.16
C CYS A 76 12.70 -21.63 0.27
N HIS A 77 12.30 -22.83 0.67
CA HIS A 77 12.85 -23.43 1.89
C HIS A 77 14.26 -23.95 1.60
N ASN A 78 15.24 -23.57 2.44
CA ASN A 78 16.50 -24.30 2.51
C ASN A 78 16.18 -25.71 3.02
N GLN A 79 16.19 -26.70 2.11
CA GLN A 79 16.12 -28.13 2.44
C GLN A 79 17.43 -28.59 3.10
N SER A 80 17.78 -28.06 4.27
CA SER A 80 18.96 -28.54 5.01
C SER A 80 18.63 -29.36 6.25
N ASN A 81 17.36 -29.59 6.61
CA ASN A 81 16.98 -30.46 7.74
C ASN A 81 15.59 -31.11 7.59
N ILE A 82 15.30 -31.82 6.49
CA ILE A 82 14.22 -32.83 6.52
C ILE A 82 14.90 -34.19 6.52
N SER A 83 15.08 -34.72 7.71
CA SER A 83 15.25 -36.15 7.93
C SER A 83 13.99 -36.85 7.39
N THR A 84 14.20 -37.79 6.48
CA THR A 84 13.20 -38.74 6.00
C THR A 84 12.55 -39.47 7.18
N CYS A 85 11.27 -39.21 7.41
CA CYS A 85 10.36 -40.19 7.99
C CYS A 85 9.12 -40.22 7.09
N GLU A 86 9.09 -41.22 6.22
CA GLU A 86 7.92 -41.61 5.46
C GLU A 86 6.90 -42.13 6.47
N ASP A 87 5.84 -41.38 6.76
CA ASP A 87 4.62 -41.93 7.37
C ASP A 87 3.40 -41.03 7.09
N ALA A 88 2.43 -41.66 6.41
CA ALA A 88 0.98 -41.50 6.48
C ALA A 88 0.29 -40.13 6.18
N ASP A 89 -0.32 -40.08 5.00
CA ASP A 89 -1.78 -39.92 4.80
C ASP A 89 -2.52 -38.84 5.63
N SER A 90 -2.09 -37.57 5.50
CA SER A 90 -2.91 -36.41 5.86
C SER A 90 -3.09 -35.49 4.65
N SER A 91 -4.23 -35.60 3.98
CA SER A 91 -4.68 -34.80 2.85
C SER A 91 -5.15 -33.39 3.26
N GLU A 92 -4.42 -32.74 4.16
CA GLU A 92 -4.60 -31.30 4.41
C GLU A 92 -3.87 -30.53 3.28
N PRO A 93 -4.53 -29.58 2.59
CA PRO A 93 -3.85 -28.77 1.59
C PRO A 93 -2.68 -28.05 2.25
N MET A 94 -1.45 -28.44 1.88
CA MET A 94 -0.25 -27.73 2.30
C MET A 94 -0.46 -26.24 1.99
N PRO A 95 -0.27 -25.34 2.97
CA PRO A 95 -0.51 -23.92 2.73
C PRO A 95 0.35 -23.46 1.57
N SER A 96 -0.24 -22.66 0.68
CA SER A 96 0.48 -22.17 -0.48
C SER A 96 1.75 -21.47 0.03
N GLN A 97 2.92 -21.97 -0.38
CA GLN A 97 4.20 -21.32 -0.10
C GLN A 97 4.37 -20.08 -0.99
N THR A 98 3.27 -19.46 -1.39
CA THR A 98 3.22 -18.36 -2.35
C THR A 98 2.66 -17.12 -1.68
N VAL A 99 3.14 -15.96 -2.12
CA VAL A 99 2.63 -14.67 -1.70
C VAL A 99 2.42 -13.82 -2.95
N VAL A 100 1.28 -13.14 -3.00
CA VAL A 100 0.97 -12.17 -4.05
C VAL A 100 1.42 -10.80 -3.57
N VAL A 101 2.36 -10.20 -4.29
CA VAL A 101 2.95 -8.90 -3.98
C VAL A 101 2.43 -7.89 -4.98
N GLY A 102 1.77 -6.84 -4.49
CA GLY A 102 1.29 -5.71 -5.26
C GLY A 102 2.14 -4.49 -5.02
N ASN A 103 2.39 -3.74 -6.09
CA ASN A 103 3.13 -2.50 -6.05
C ASN A 103 2.35 -1.39 -6.77
N ILE A 104 2.11 -0.25 -6.10
CA ILE A 104 1.36 0.87 -6.71
C ILE A 104 1.85 2.24 -6.22
N HIS A 105 1.94 3.19 -7.15
CA HIS A 105 2.05 4.62 -6.83
C HIS A 105 0.78 5.30 -7.33
N VAL A 106 -0.18 5.54 -6.43
CA VAL A 106 -1.50 6.12 -6.75
C VAL A 106 -1.35 7.56 -7.25
N LEU A 107 -2.21 7.99 -8.18
CA LEU A 107 -2.20 9.33 -8.78
C LEU A 107 -1.96 10.45 -7.73
N PHE A 108 -0.97 11.30 -7.95
CA PHE A 108 -0.64 12.38 -6.99
C PHE A 108 -1.77 13.41 -6.77
N ASN A 109 -2.50 13.80 -7.82
CA ASN A 109 -3.44 14.92 -7.75
C ASN A 109 -4.50 14.74 -6.65
N PRO A 110 -4.49 15.56 -5.58
CA PRO A 110 -5.33 15.36 -4.40
C PRO A 110 -6.83 15.48 -4.72
N LYS A 111 -7.18 16.27 -5.74
CA LYS A 111 -8.55 16.56 -6.14
C LYS A 111 -9.19 15.48 -7.01
N ARG A 112 -8.44 14.45 -7.43
CA ARG A 112 -8.91 13.37 -8.32
C ARG A 112 -9.17 12.07 -7.57
N GLY A 113 -9.91 12.16 -6.45
CA GLY A 113 -10.30 10.98 -5.67
C GLY A 113 -11.08 9.94 -6.48
N ASP A 114 -11.82 10.36 -7.50
CA ASP A 114 -12.47 9.51 -8.50
C ASP A 114 -11.48 8.55 -9.18
N ILE A 115 -10.35 9.06 -9.69
CA ILE A 115 -9.31 8.23 -10.30
C ILE A 115 -8.58 7.40 -9.25
N LYS A 116 -8.24 7.99 -8.09
CA LYS A 116 -7.52 7.28 -7.03
C LYS A 116 -8.26 6.03 -6.57
N LEU A 117 -9.57 6.16 -6.33
CA LEU A 117 -10.44 5.04 -5.97
C LEU A 117 -10.49 3.98 -7.08
N GLY A 118 -10.63 4.40 -8.34
CA GLY A 118 -10.61 3.49 -9.48
C GLY A 118 -9.30 2.70 -9.60
N GLN A 119 -8.17 3.37 -9.40
CA GLN A 119 -6.84 2.72 -9.46
C GLN A 119 -6.70 1.65 -8.37
N ILE A 120 -7.07 1.98 -7.14
CA ILE A 120 -7.02 1.05 -6.00
C ILE A 120 -8.03 -0.08 -6.18
N ARG A 121 -9.26 0.21 -6.60
CA ARG A 121 -10.30 -0.81 -6.85
C ARG A 121 -9.80 -1.88 -7.82
N LEU A 122 -9.30 -1.47 -9.00
CA LEU A 122 -8.79 -2.42 -9.98
C LEU A 122 -7.60 -3.24 -9.46
N LEU A 123 -6.71 -2.62 -8.67
CA LEU A 123 -5.64 -3.36 -8.01
C LEU A 123 -6.19 -4.43 -7.07
N LEU A 124 -7.10 -4.06 -6.16
CA LEU A 124 -7.68 -4.99 -5.18
C LEU A 124 -8.45 -6.14 -5.86
N GLU A 125 -9.27 -5.82 -6.87
CA GLU A 125 -9.99 -6.82 -7.68
C GLU A 125 -9.03 -7.80 -8.35
N ARG A 126 -7.96 -7.29 -8.97
CA ARG A 126 -6.99 -8.13 -9.68
C ARG A 126 -6.15 -8.96 -8.71
N MET A 127 -5.67 -8.37 -7.62
CA MET A 127 -4.91 -9.08 -6.58
C MET A 127 -5.74 -10.19 -5.93
N HIS A 128 -7.03 -9.97 -5.71
CA HIS A 128 -7.94 -11.01 -5.23
C HIS A 128 -8.08 -12.15 -6.24
N ALA A 129 -8.27 -11.84 -7.52
CA ALA A 129 -8.36 -12.87 -8.56
C ALA A 129 -7.07 -13.71 -8.65
N VAL A 130 -5.89 -13.07 -8.59
CA VAL A 130 -4.60 -13.77 -8.57
C VAL A 130 -4.44 -14.58 -7.29
N SER A 131 -4.78 -14.04 -6.12
CA SER A 131 -4.75 -14.78 -4.86
C SER A 131 -5.55 -16.09 -4.95
N LEU A 132 -6.77 -16.04 -5.47
CA LEU A 132 -7.61 -17.24 -5.68
C LEU A 132 -6.98 -18.25 -6.66
N GLN A 133 -6.42 -17.78 -7.78
CA GLN A 133 -5.74 -18.64 -8.76
C GLN A 133 -4.55 -19.40 -8.18
N TRP A 134 -3.88 -18.82 -7.18
CA TRP A 134 -2.71 -19.39 -6.52
C TRP A 134 -3.05 -20.04 -5.17
N GLY A 135 -4.26 -20.59 -5.03
CA GLY A 135 -4.67 -21.35 -3.86
C GLY A 135 -5.03 -20.48 -2.66
N ASN A 136 -5.70 -19.34 -2.91
CA ASN A 136 -6.00 -18.32 -1.90
C ASN A 136 -4.74 -17.78 -1.20
N ALA A 137 -3.69 -17.54 -1.99
CA ALA A 137 -2.39 -17.08 -1.50
C ALA A 137 -2.51 -15.72 -0.78
N PRO A 138 -1.82 -15.51 0.34
CA PRO A 138 -1.84 -14.22 1.02
C PRO A 138 -1.30 -13.09 0.14
N VAL A 139 -1.81 -11.90 0.39
CA VAL A 139 -1.52 -10.67 -0.36
C VAL A 139 -0.71 -9.70 0.50
N VAL A 140 0.29 -9.06 -0.09
CA VAL A 140 0.99 -7.88 0.42
C VAL A 140 0.91 -6.78 -0.63
N ILE A 141 0.50 -5.58 -0.24
CA ILE A 141 0.41 -4.41 -1.13
C ILE A 141 1.30 -3.30 -0.57
N CYS A 142 2.28 -2.89 -1.34
CA CYS A 142 3.18 -1.81 -0.98
C CYS A 142 3.00 -0.61 -1.92
N GLY A 143 3.27 0.57 -1.39
CA GLY A 143 3.59 1.74 -2.21
C GLY A 143 3.04 3.06 -1.67
N ASP A 144 3.14 4.08 -2.51
CA ASP A 144 2.64 5.44 -2.25
C ASP A 144 1.16 5.53 -2.66
N PHE A 145 0.27 5.59 -1.67
CA PHE A 145 -1.17 5.71 -1.88
C PHE A 145 -1.64 7.16 -2.04
N ASN A 146 -0.73 8.13 -1.93
CA ASN A 146 -1.00 9.56 -1.96
C ASN A 146 -2.22 9.92 -1.10
N SER A 147 -2.36 9.31 0.08
CA SER A 147 -3.54 9.42 0.94
C SER A 147 -3.16 9.26 2.41
N VAL A 148 -3.73 10.07 3.29
CA VAL A 148 -3.39 10.06 4.73
C VAL A 148 -4.22 9.02 5.52
N PRO A 149 -3.80 8.59 6.72
CA PRO A 149 -4.49 7.54 7.46
C PRO A 149 -5.94 7.84 7.85
N GLN A 150 -6.31 9.12 7.96
CA GLN A 150 -7.68 9.56 8.29
C GLN A 150 -8.57 9.75 7.05
N SER A 151 -8.08 9.39 5.87
CA SER A 151 -8.76 9.61 4.60
C SER A 151 -9.82 8.54 4.31
N ALA A 152 -10.81 8.88 3.48
CA ALA A 152 -11.83 7.92 3.01
C ALA A 152 -11.19 6.77 2.21
N LEU A 153 -10.08 7.05 1.52
CA LEU A 153 -9.33 6.06 0.77
C LEU A 153 -8.61 5.05 1.69
N TYR A 154 -8.05 5.50 2.82
CA TYR A 154 -7.54 4.57 3.85
C TYR A 154 -8.67 3.73 4.46
N GLN A 155 -9.86 4.33 4.68
CA GLN A 155 -11.03 3.57 5.12
C GLN A 155 -11.41 2.48 4.11
N TYR A 156 -11.41 2.78 2.81
CA TYR A 156 -11.70 1.76 1.79
C TYR A 156 -10.74 0.56 1.85
N LEU A 157 -9.45 0.81 2.10
CA LEU A 157 -8.45 -0.27 2.24
C LEU A 157 -8.63 -1.09 3.53
N SER A 158 -9.15 -0.50 4.60
CA SER A 158 -9.24 -1.13 5.93
C SER A 158 -10.64 -1.64 6.30
N ALA A 159 -11.66 -1.32 5.51
CA ALA A 159 -13.06 -1.70 5.71
C ALA A 159 -13.57 -2.56 4.53
N PRO A 160 -14.63 -3.36 4.73
CA PRO A 160 -15.18 -4.20 3.66
C PRO A 160 -15.85 -3.39 2.53
N GLU A 161 -16.30 -2.18 2.83
CA GLU A 161 -16.94 -1.31 1.86
C GLU A 161 -16.78 0.18 2.18
N LEU A 162 -16.99 1.01 1.17
CA LEU A 162 -17.06 2.47 1.26
C LEU A 162 -18.18 2.99 0.36
N ASP A 163 -19.14 3.73 0.91
CA ASP A 163 -20.08 4.53 0.12
C ASP A 163 -19.44 5.88 -0.25
N ILE A 164 -19.17 6.08 -1.53
CA ILE A 164 -18.41 7.24 -2.02
C ILE A 164 -19.19 8.55 -1.89
N LEU A 165 -20.53 8.50 -1.86
CA LEU A 165 -21.37 9.70 -1.79
C LEU A 165 -21.29 10.42 -0.44
N LEU A 166 -20.78 9.73 0.59
CA LEU A 166 -20.54 10.31 1.91
C LEU A 166 -19.36 11.30 1.92
N TYR A 167 -18.61 11.38 0.82
CA TYR A 167 -17.35 12.11 0.74
C TYR A 167 -17.30 13.05 -0.47
N ASP A 168 -16.63 14.19 -0.29
CA ASP A 168 -16.21 15.04 -1.41
C ASP A 168 -15.10 14.32 -2.18
N ARG A 169 -15.31 14.05 -3.48
CA ARG A 169 -14.29 13.43 -4.34
C ARG A 169 -12.93 14.12 -4.27
N ARG A 170 -12.92 15.44 -4.01
CA ARG A 170 -11.70 16.25 -3.97
C ARG A 170 -10.94 16.11 -2.66
N LYS A 171 -11.54 15.46 -1.66
CA LYS A 171 -11.00 15.28 -0.30
C LYS A 171 -10.82 13.82 0.10
N ILE A 172 -11.15 12.88 -0.78
CA ILE A 172 -11.04 11.42 -0.55
C ILE A 172 -9.68 11.01 0.03
N SER A 173 -8.59 11.66 -0.40
CA SER A 173 -7.22 11.34 0.02
C SER A 173 -6.73 12.11 1.25
N GLY A 174 -7.42 13.18 1.67
CA GLY A 174 -7.05 14.01 2.81
C GLY A 174 -5.76 14.83 2.70
N GLN A 175 -5.07 14.82 1.54
CA GLN A 175 -3.79 15.51 1.35
C GLN A 175 -3.89 17.04 1.48
N ASP A 176 -5.01 17.65 1.06
CA ASP A 176 -5.22 19.10 1.08
C ASP A 176 -5.53 19.66 2.50
N GLU A 177 -5.72 18.80 3.51
CA GLU A 177 -6.08 19.22 4.89
C GLU A 177 -4.86 19.46 5.80
N PHE A 178 -3.63 19.48 5.26
CA PHE A 178 -2.38 19.64 6.00
C PHE A 178 -1.75 21.05 5.86
N PRO A 179 -1.15 21.65 6.91
CA PRO A 179 -1.00 21.13 8.27
C PRO A 179 -2.30 21.21 9.04
N LEU A 180 -2.66 20.12 9.74
CA LEU A 180 -3.82 20.01 10.62
C LEU A 180 -3.99 21.29 11.45
N GLN A 181 -4.84 22.22 10.99
CA GLN A 181 -5.46 23.16 11.88
C GLN A 181 -6.38 22.32 12.77
N LYS A 182 -5.87 22.00 13.96
CA LYS A 182 -6.55 21.41 15.12
C LYS A 182 -8.04 21.12 14.89
N ARG A 183 -8.38 20.00 14.25
CA ARG A 183 -9.69 19.38 14.48
C ARG A 183 -9.56 18.59 15.78
N HIS A 184 -9.95 19.24 16.88
CA HIS A 184 -10.29 18.51 18.10
C HIS A 184 -11.43 17.55 17.74
N PHE A 185 -11.11 16.28 17.52
CA PHE A 185 -12.11 15.23 17.69
C PHE A 185 -12.35 15.10 19.19
N SER A 186 -13.31 15.89 19.68
CA SER A 186 -13.93 15.63 20.96
C SER A 186 -14.56 14.25 20.87
N VAL A 187 -13.89 13.22 21.39
CA VAL A 187 -14.53 11.95 21.74
C VAL A 187 -15.46 12.25 22.92
N GLY A 188 -16.60 12.85 22.60
CA GLY A 188 -17.71 12.99 23.52
C GLY A 188 -18.28 11.60 23.74
N ARG A 189 -17.94 11.00 24.87
CA ARG A 189 -18.79 9.96 25.48
C ARG A 189 -20.14 10.61 25.71
N ASN A 190 -21.08 10.40 24.80
CA ASN A 190 -22.50 10.55 25.08
C ASN A 190 -23.26 9.57 24.20
N ALA A 191 -23.68 8.48 24.84
CA ALA A 191 -24.72 7.60 24.35
C ALA A 191 -26.00 8.42 24.25
N SER A 192 -26.27 8.98 23.08
CA SER A 192 -27.56 9.55 22.74
C SER A 192 -27.77 9.32 21.26
N ARG A 193 -28.76 8.48 20.96
CA ARG A 193 -29.28 8.18 19.62
C ARG A 193 -29.79 9.49 19.00
N SER A 194 -28.87 10.31 18.51
CA SER A 194 -29.18 11.45 17.67
C SER A 194 -29.44 10.90 16.29
N ARG A 195 -30.68 11.09 15.82
CA ARG A 195 -31.04 11.06 14.41
C ARG A 195 -30.08 11.98 13.65
N PHE A 196 -28.92 11.45 13.25
CA PHE A 196 -27.98 12.17 12.40
C PHE A 196 -28.72 12.40 11.09
N CYS A 197 -29.05 13.67 10.86
CA CYS A 197 -29.98 14.10 9.83
C CYS A 197 -29.58 13.55 8.46
N MET A 198 -30.39 12.64 7.90
CA MET A 198 -30.21 12.09 6.53
C MET A 198 -30.11 13.17 5.45
N GLN A 199 -30.54 14.40 5.76
CA GLN A 199 -30.55 15.54 4.86
C GLN A 199 -29.16 16.15 4.59
N LYS A 200 -28.13 15.79 5.38
CA LYS A 200 -26.74 16.27 5.19
C LYS A 200 -25.83 15.26 4.48
N LEU A 201 -26.26 14.01 4.35
CA LEU A 201 -25.44 12.90 3.81
C LEU A 201 -25.37 12.87 2.27
N LEU A 202 -26.25 13.60 1.58
CA LEU A 202 -26.22 13.82 0.13
C LEU A 202 -25.52 15.15 -0.25
N GLN A 203 -24.46 15.55 0.48
CA GLN A 203 -23.88 16.89 0.31
C GLN A 203 -22.96 17.03 -0.92
N PHE A 204 -22.39 15.94 -1.43
CA PHE A 204 -21.37 16.00 -2.48
C PHE A 204 -21.90 15.44 -3.80
N LYS A 205 -21.88 16.29 -4.84
CA LYS A 205 -22.28 15.90 -6.20
C LYS A 205 -21.09 15.27 -6.92
N TRP A 206 -21.22 13.99 -7.24
CA TRP A 206 -20.37 13.27 -8.19
C TRP A 206 -21.05 13.23 -9.55
N SER A 207 -20.30 13.36 -10.65
CA SER A 207 -20.84 13.07 -11.98
C SER A 207 -20.92 11.56 -12.23
N GLU A 208 -21.74 11.13 -13.19
CA GLU A 208 -21.82 9.71 -13.58
C GLU A 208 -20.47 9.17 -14.05
N GLU A 209 -19.68 10.00 -14.75
CA GLU A 209 -18.32 9.64 -15.17
C GLU A 209 -17.38 9.46 -13.97
N GLU A 210 -17.49 10.32 -12.95
CA GLU A 210 -16.69 10.23 -11.73
C GLU A 210 -17.05 8.99 -10.90
N ILE A 211 -18.33 8.63 -10.83
CA ILE A 211 -18.82 7.39 -10.22
C ILE A 211 -18.30 6.19 -11.01
N HIS A 212 -18.42 6.22 -12.33
CA HIS A 212 -17.95 5.14 -13.20
C HIS A 212 -16.44 4.91 -13.07
N LEU A 213 -15.62 5.98 -13.05
CA LEU A 213 -14.17 5.86 -12.84
C LEU A 213 -13.84 5.24 -11.48
N ALA A 214 -14.54 5.67 -10.41
CA ALA A 214 -14.29 5.15 -9.06
C ALA A 214 -14.72 3.69 -8.91
N VAL A 215 -15.98 3.37 -9.24
CA VAL A 215 -16.66 2.10 -8.90
C VAL A 215 -16.63 1.08 -10.05
N GLY A 216 -16.39 1.53 -11.29
CA GLY A 216 -16.34 0.67 -12.48
C GLY A 216 -17.71 0.30 -13.06
N ASN A 217 -18.80 0.54 -12.34
CA ASN A 217 -20.17 0.29 -12.81
C ASN A 217 -21.05 1.52 -12.57
N GLY A 218 -21.77 1.95 -13.61
CA GLY A 218 -22.71 3.07 -13.51
C GLY A 218 -23.84 2.74 -12.55
N GLY A 219 -24.23 3.69 -11.70
CA GLY A 219 -25.32 3.54 -10.73
C GLY A 219 -24.99 2.79 -9.43
N CYS A 220 -23.76 2.29 -9.25
CA CYS A 220 -23.28 1.77 -7.96
C CYS A 220 -22.43 2.83 -7.25
N THR A 221 -22.69 3.06 -5.96
CA THR A 221 -21.94 4.04 -5.14
C THR A 221 -21.03 3.37 -4.10
N HIS A 222 -21.19 2.06 -3.91
CA HIS A 222 -20.48 1.31 -2.88
C HIS A 222 -19.29 0.60 -3.52
N LEU A 223 -18.10 0.97 -3.07
CA LEU A 223 -16.88 0.22 -3.35
C LEU A 223 -16.81 -0.96 -2.38
N LYS A 224 -16.57 -2.16 -2.90
CA LYS A 224 -16.33 -3.36 -2.09
C LYS A 224 -14.85 -3.66 -2.08
N ASN A 225 -14.30 -3.94 -0.90
CA ASN A 225 -12.94 -4.41 -0.76
C ASN A 225 -12.96 -5.95 -0.69
N PRO A 226 -12.51 -6.66 -1.74
CA PRO A 226 -12.48 -8.12 -1.74
C PRO A 226 -11.38 -8.71 -0.83
N LEU A 227 -10.48 -7.87 -0.32
CA LEU A 227 -9.37 -8.27 0.54
C LEU A 227 -9.56 -7.71 1.95
N LYS A 228 -9.45 -8.58 2.97
CA LYS A 228 -9.38 -8.13 4.36
C LYS A 228 -7.95 -7.70 4.68
N LEU A 229 -7.65 -6.41 4.52
CA LEU A 229 -6.30 -5.86 4.66
C LEU A 229 -6.06 -5.22 6.03
N PHE A 230 -4.80 -5.27 6.45
CA PHE A 230 -4.28 -4.64 7.66
C PHE A 230 -3.00 -3.89 7.33
N SER A 231 -2.80 -2.73 7.94
CA SER A 231 -1.53 -1.99 7.84
C SER A 231 -0.47 -2.67 8.72
N ALA A 232 0.69 -2.98 8.12
CA ALA A 232 1.81 -3.57 8.83
C ALA A 232 2.33 -2.65 9.93
N TYR A 233 2.31 -1.33 9.73
CA TYR A 233 2.71 -0.37 10.75
C TYR A 233 1.83 -0.49 11.98
N ARG A 234 0.50 -0.46 11.82
CA ARG A 234 -0.44 -0.62 12.94
C ARG A 234 -0.27 -1.98 13.65
N GLY A 235 0.09 -3.03 12.91
CA GLY A 235 0.25 -4.38 13.45
C GLY A 235 1.48 -4.60 14.32
N VAL A 236 2.53 -3.79 14.16
CA VAL A 236 3.80 -3.94 14.91
C VAL A 236 3.87 -2.90 16.03
N PRO A 237 4.03 -3.30 17.31
CA PRO A 237 4.20 -2.35 18.41
C PRO A 237 5.37 -1.38 18.19
N SER A 238 5.21 -0.14 18.61
CA SER A 238 6.26 0.89 18.55
C SER A 238 6.71 1.33 19.93
N CYS A 239 7.99 1.66 20.05
CA CYS A 239 8.56 2.29 21.24
C CYS A 239 8.90 3.77 21.02
N SER A 240 8.63 4.33 19.84
CA SER A 240 9.07 5.68 19.44
C SER A 240 7.92 6.67 19.30
N ASN A 241 8.22 7.96 19.53
CA ASN A 241 7.29 9.07 19.29
C ASN A 241 7.13 9.42 17.79
N SER A 242 7.34 8.43 16.90
CA SER A 242 7.28 8.55 15.43
C SER A 242 5.92 8.21 14.87
N ARG A 243 4.96 7.76 15.69
CA ARG A 243 3.66 7.25 15.26
C ARG A 243 2.48 8.09 15.76
N ASP A 244 1.38 8.04 15.03
CA ASP A 244 0.11 8.67 15.39
C ASP A 244 -0.71 7.81 16.37
N ASN A 245 -1.88 8.31 16.79
CA ASN A 245 -2.77 7.60 17.71
C ASN A 245 -3.39 6.33 17.11
N CYS A 246 -3.30 6.14 15.79
CA CYS A 246 -3.77 4.97 15.08
C CYS A 246 -2.67 3.91 14.89
N GLY A 247 -1.42 4.22 15.27
CA GLY A 247 -0.27 3.33 15.12
C GLY A 247 0.41 3.42 13.75
N GLU A 248 0.03 4.37 12.91
CA GLU A 248 0.69 4.67 11.64
C GLU A 248 1.87 5.62 11.86
N PRO A 249 2.89 5.65 11.00
CA PRO A 249 3.93 6.67 11.06
C PRO A 249 3.33 8.07 10.99
N LEU A 250 4.00 9.06 11.57
CA LEU A 250 3.59 10.45 11.47
C LEU A 250 3.95 11.06 10.12
N VAL A 251 5.07 10.61 9.54
CA VAL A 251 5.64 11.15 8.30
C VAL A 251 6.33 10.04 7.54
N THR A 252 5.92 9.79 6.31
CA THR A 252 6.65 8.99 5.30
C THR A 252 7.12 9.88 4.14
N SER A 253 6.40 10.97 3.87
CA SER A 253 6.76 11.98 2.87
C SER A 253 6.84 13.38 3.50
N TYR A 254 7.92 14.11 3.21
CA TYR A 254 8.12 15.48 3.69
C TYR A 254 8.78 16.36 2.64
N HIS A 255 8.06 17.38 2.18
CA HIS A 255 8.59 18.45 1.33
C HIS A 255 7.93 19.79 1.68
N SER A 256 8.25 20.85 0.93
CA SER A 256 7.83 22.23 1.23
C SER A 256 6.32 22.47 1.31
N LYS A 257 5.49 21.56 0.78
CA LYS A 257 4.03 21.71 0.71
C LYS A 257 3.26 20.62 1.48
N PHE A 258 3.93 19.57 1.95
CA PHE A 258 3.28 18.44 2.59
C PHE A 258 4.23 17.75 3.56
N MET A 259 3.70 17.32 4.70
CA MET A 259 4.40 16.49 5.67
C MET A 259 3.38 15.51 6.24
N GLY A 260 3.51 14.22 5.92
CA GLY A 260 2.55 13.24 6.38
C GLY A 260 2.84 11.84 5.86
N THR A 261 1.96 10.92 6.22
CA THR A 261 2.05 9.52 5.81
C THR A 261 1.18 9.29 4.59
N VAL A 262 1.81 8.77 3.54
CA VAL A 262 1.16 8.37 2.28
C VAL A 262 1.63 7.00 1.79
N ASP A 263 2.71 6.49 2.37
CA ASP A 263 3.29 5.20 2.03
C ASP A 263 2.82 4.14 3.02
N TYR A 264 2.37 3.01 2.49
CA TYR A 264 1.83 1.93 3.32
C TYR A 264 2.35 0.56 2.89
N ILE A 265 2.29 -0.36 3.84
CA ILE A 265 2.42 -1.80 3.60
C ILE A 265 1.15 -2.45 4.13
N TRP A 266 0.26 -2.82 3.22
CA TRP A 266 -0.95 -3.56 3.53
C TRP A 266 -0.69 -5.06 3.38
N HIS A 267 -1.32 -5.86 4.22
CA HIS A 267 -1.27 -7.31 4.08
C HIS A 267 -2.63 -7.94 4.42
N SER A 268 -2.94 -9.06 3.78
CA SER A 268 -4.09 -9.89 4.15
C SER A 268 -3.79 -10.77 5.36
N ALA A 269 -4.81 -11.52 5.79
CA ALA A 269 -4.60 -12.66 6.68
C ALA A 269 -3.59 -13.66 6.06
N GLY A 270 -2.86 -14.38 6.91
CA GLY A 270 -1.79 -15.33 6.52
C GLY A 270 -0.39 -14.73 6.49
N ILE A 271 -0.27 -13.41 6.58
CA ILE A 271 1.00 -12.69 6.76
C ILE A 271 0.97 -11.98 8.11
N VAL A 272 2.04 -12.17 8.89
CA VAL A 272 2.23 -11.50 10.17
C VAL A 272 3.46 -10.59 10.08
N PRO A 273 3.30 -9.27 10.24
CA PRO A 273 4.43 -8.36 10.30
C PRO A 273 5.15 -8.55 11.64
N VAL A 274 6.47 -8.75 11.61
CA VAL A 274 7.30 -8.96 12.82
C VAL A 274 8.01 -7.69 13.24
N ALA A 275 8.43 -6.89 12.27
CA ALA A 275 9.13 -5.65 12.49
C ALA A 275 8.88 -4.69 11.33
N VAL A 276 8.84 -3.40 11.64
CA VAL A 276 8.85 -2.31 10.66
C VAL A 276 9.98 -1.35 11.01
N VAL A 277 10.60 -0.76 10.00
CA VAL A 277 11.57 0.31 10.19
C VAL A 277 10.82 1.58 10.58
N GLU A 278 11.15 2.15 11.73
CA GLU A 278 10.54 3.40 12.21
C GLU A 278 11.04 4.62 11.44
N THR A 279 10.16 5.60 11.25
CA THR A 279 10.51 6.86 10.60
C THR A 279 11.24 7.80 11.56
N LEU A 280 12.02 8.74 11.01
CA LEU A 280 12.73 9.72 11.84
C LEU A 280 11.75 10.54 12.70
N PRO A 281 12.11 10.86 13.96
CA PRO A 281 11.29 11.75 14.78
C PRO A 281 11.02 13.08 14.07
N ILE A 282 9.79 13.59 14.17
CA ILE A 282 9.38 14.87 13.52
C ILE A 282 10.36 16.02 13.83
N LYS A 283 10.87 16.07 15.07
CA LYS A 283 11.83 17.12 15.48
C LYS A 283 13.10 17.10 14.64
N ASN A 284 13.56 15.93 14.21
CA ASN A 284 14.74 15.77 13.37
C ASN A 284 14.39 16.09 11.92
N LEU A 285 13.24 15.61 11.43
CA LEU A 285 12.76 15.92 10.07
C LEU A 285 12.64 17.44 9.86
N LYS A 286 12.01 18.16 10.79
CA LYS A 286 11.84 19.62 10.70
C LYS A 286 13.17 20.38 10.67
N LYS A 287 14.24 19.86 11.26
CA LYS A 287 15.58 20.47 11.19
C LYS A 287 16.19 20.36 9.79
N LEU A 288 15.78 19.35 9.01
CA LEU A 288 16.26 19.15 7.63
C LEU A 288 15.58 20.07 6.62
N GLY A 289 14.45 20.70 6.97
CA GLY A 289 13.71 21.62 6.08
C GLY A 289 12.96 20.94 4.92
N GLY A 290 13.07 19.63 4.75
CA GLY A 290 12.42 18.83 3.72
C GLY A 290 13.27 17.61 3.34
N LEU A 291 12.71 16.70 2.54
CA LEU A 291 13.41 15.59 1.90
C LEU A 291 13.25 15.68 0.37
N PRO A 292 14.30 15.31 -0.41
CA PRO A 292 15.65 14.99 0.05
C PRO A 292 16.39 16.24 0.58
N SER A 293 17.31 16.06 1.53
CA SER A 293 18.23 17.11 2.02
C SER A 293 19.67 16.67 1.79
N GLU A 294 20.64 17.58 1.64
CA GLU A 294 22.05 17.22 1.37
C GLU A 294 22.64 16.23 2.39
N MET A 295 22.24 16.36 3.67
CA MET A 295 22.66 15.46 4.74
C MET A 295 22.04 14.05 4.61
N MET A 296 20.83 13.98 4.04
CA MET A 296 20.13 12.73 3.74
C MET A 296 20.36 12.25 2.31
N ALA A 297 20.96 13.02 1.41
CA ALA A 297 21.34 12.56 0.06
C ALA A 297 22.45 11.50 0.14
N VAL A 298 23.29 11.59 1.17
CA VAL A 298 24.34 10.62 1.52
C VAL A 298 23.77 9.42 2.31
N GLN A 299 22.61 9.58 2.97
CA GLN A 299 21.83 8.51 3.63
C GLN A 299 20.56 8.12 2.85
N ALA A 300 20.47 8.52 1.57
CA ALA A 300 19.22 8.52 0.79
C ALA A 300 18.67 7.12 0.55
N ASN A 301 19.50 6.10 0.76
CA ASN A 301 19.13 4.71 0.56
C ASN A 301 18.27 4.11 1.69
N VAL A 302 17.99 4.85 2.79
CA VAL A 302 17.42 4.22 4.00
C VAL A 302 16.05 4.76 4.44
N LEU A 303 15.61 5.96 4.02
CA LEU A 303 14.34 6.53 4.51
C LEU A 303 13.26 6.81 3.47
N GLN A 304 13.59 6.82 2.17
CA GLN A 304 12.60 6.68 1.10
C GLN A 304 12.56 5.23 0.55
N LEU A 305 13.62 4.45 0.76
CA LEU A 305 13.89 3.23 0.01
C LEU A 305 13.63 1.88 0.72
N LEU A 306 13.24 1.84 1.99
CA LEU A 306 13.10 0.56 2.70
C LEU A 306 11.88 0.51 3.60
N HIS A 307 10.72 0.30 2.97
CA HIS A 307 9.62 -0.42 3.59
C HIS A 307 10.02 -1.91 3.80
N ILE A 308 11.08 -2.15 4.58
CA ILE A 308 11.40 -3.50 5.05
C ILE A 308 10.43 -3.80 6.18
N CYS A 309 9.33 -4.47 5.83
CA CYS A 309 8.62 -5.28 6.80
C CYS A 309 9.24 -6.67 6.77
N LYS A 310 9.74 -7.15 7.91
CA LYS A 310 10.04 -8.59 8.03
C LYS A 310 8.71 -9.29 8.25
N MET A 311 8.23 -9.94 7.20
CA MET A 311 7.00 -10.70 7.21
C MET A 311 7.30 -12.19 7.35
N THR A 312 6.48 -12.90 8.12
CA THR A 312 6.50 -14.36 8.20
C THR A 312 5.10 -14.87 7.91
N THR A 313 5.05 -15.97 7.16
CA THR A 313 3.87 -16.82 7.11
C THR A 313 3.74 -17.52 8.46
N THR A 314 2.52 -17.63 8.97
CA THR A 314 2.23 -18.09 10.34
C THR A 314 3.02 -19.33 10.74
N ARG A 315 3.67 -19.29 11.91
CA ARG A 315 4.11 -20.49 12.62
C ARG A 315 2.86 -21.28 13.03
N PHE A 316 2.81 -22.54 12.63
CA PHE A 316 1.90 -23.52 13.20
C PHE A 316 2.19 -23.61 14.70
N PHE A 317 1.17 -23.38 15.53
CA PHE A 317 1.12 -23.91 16.89
C PHE A 317 0.38 -25.25 16.83
#